data_AF-A0A958GZV0-F1
#
_entry.id   AF-A0A958GZV0-F1
#
_cell.length_a   1.000
_cell.length_b   1.000
_cell.length_c   1.000
_cell.angle_alpha   90.00
_cell.angle_beta   90.00
_cell.angle_gamma   90.00
#
_symmetry.space_group_name_H-M   'P 1'
#
loop_
_entity.id
_entity.type
_entity.pdbx_description
1 polymer ?
#
loop_
_entity_poly.entity_id
_entity_poly.type
_entity_poly.pdbx_seq_one_letter_code
_entity_poly.pdbx_strand_id
1 'polypeptide(L)'
;AHVQGVGCLGGVCGSCRAIIRRAESTEVKMVLACETLIEAGMQVTFVPFLERLSDHPYQLDNFKDTWRLVSQVNQTFPEAAHCRHCGGCNSTCPKGIEVERGVNLAVEGQLGPAGDLFETCIMCNLCSHICPEFIDPNHLGLLVRRVIPALVVRPFNLMQRLHQLERGELYFDYEAVGASPEGSNAND
;
A
#
# COMPACT_ATOMS: atom_id res chain seq x y z
N ALA A 1 -12.89 -24.00 9.42
CA ALA A 1 -11.58 -23.35 9.63
C ALA A 1 -11.32 -22.45 8.43
N HIS A 2 -11.23 -21.13 8.61
CA HIS A 2 -10.91 -20.22 7.51
C HIS A 2 -9.40 -20.31 7.24
N VAL A 3 -9.03 -20.50 5.97
CA VAL A 3 -7.62 -20.46 5.55
C VAL A 3 -7.15 -19.00 5.66
N GLN A 4 -6.09 -18.77 6.42
CA GLN A 4 -5.45 -17.46 6.59
C GLN A 4 -4.00 -17.53 6.09
N GLY A 5 -3.40 -16.38 5.79
CA GLY A 5 -2.00 -16.32 5.35
C GLY A 5 -1.75 -16.79 3.91
N VAL A 6 -2.79 -16.85 3.07
CA VAL A 6 -2.69 -17.17 1.65
C VAL A 6 -3.45 -16.14 0.81
N GLY A 7 -3.11 -16.03 -0.48
CA GLY A 7 -3.70 -15.04 -1.38
C GLY A 7 -3.23 -15.28 -2.81
N CYS A 8 -2.68 -14.27 -3.46
CA CYS A 8 -2.31 -14.31 -4.89
C CYS A 8 -1.20 -15.29 -5.30
N LEU A 9 -0.40 -15.79 -4.35
CA LEU A 9 0.81 -16.61 -4.62
C LEU A 9 1.88 -15.98 -5.53
N GLY A 10 1.81 -14.67 -5.79
CA GLY A 10 2.75 -13.94 -6.65
C GLY A 10 3.30 -12.66 -6.00
N GLY A 11 3.29 -12.57 -4.68
CA GLY A 11 3.91 -11.44 -3.96
C GLY A 11 3.21 -10.08 -4.11
N VAL A 12 1.99 -10.02 -4.66
CA VAL A 12 1.30 -8.73 -4.94
C VAL A 12 0.22 -8.36 -3.92
N CYS A 13 -0.39 -9.35 -3.24
CA CYS A 13 -1.50 -9.09 -2.31
C CYS A 13 -1.07 -8.80 -0.86
N GLY A 14 0.16 -9.16 -0.48
CA GLY A 14 0.62 -9.02 0.90
C GLY A 14 -0.06 -9.93 1.94
N SER A 15 -0.87 -10.93 1.55
CA SER A 15 -1.60 -11.77 2.52
C SER A 15 -0.74 -12.80 3.25
N CYS A 16 0.32 -13.32 2.62
CA CYS A 16 1.14 -14.42 3.14
C CYS A 16 2.36 -13.97 3.96
N ARG A 17 2.18 -12.93 4.77
CA ARG A 17 3.25 -12.35 5.59
C ARG A 17 3.74 -13.33 6.63
N ALA A 18 5.05 -13.50 6.73
CA ALA A 18 5.67 -14.39 7.67
C ALA A 18 6.92 -13.75 8.30
N ILE A 19 7.19 -14.15 9.53
CA ILE A 19 8.46 -13.97 10.20
C ILE A 19 9.22 -15.28 10.05
N ILE A 20 10.46 -15.19 9.57
CA ILE A 20 11.34 -16.34 9.40
C ILE A 20 12.64 -16.18 10.18
N ARG A 21 13.22 -17.31 10.57
CA ARG A 21 14.60 -17.42 11.04
C ARG A 21 15.25 -18.66 10.45
N ARG A 22 16.39 -18.50 9.80
CA ARG A 22 17.17 -19.63 9.23
C ARG A 22 17.92 -20.38 10.32
N ALA A 23 18.21 -21.66 10.08
CA ALA A 23 18.81 -22.55 11.08
C ALA A 23 20.14 -22.00 11.66
N GLU A 24 21.01 -21.49 10.80
CA GLU A 24 22.33 -20.98 11.17
C GLU A 24 22.37 -19.45 11.40
N SER A 25 21.21 -18.80 11.53
CA SER A 25 21.12 -17.35 11.72
C SER A 25 20.32 -16.98 12.97
N THR A 26 20.79 -15.92 13.64
CA THR A 26 20.05 -15.23 14.70
C THR A 26 19.17 -14.11 14.13
N GLU A 27 19.33 -13.77 12.86
CA GLU A 27 18.58 -12.71 12.19
C GLU A 27 17.13 -13.14 11.94
N VAL A 28 16.20 -12.28 12.35
CA VAL A 28 14.77 -12.44 12.11
C VAL A 28 14.37 -11.58 10.92
N LYS A 29 13.73 -12.17 9.91
CA LYS A 29 13.26 -11.45 8.71
C LYS A 29 11.76 -11.52 8.59
N MET A 30 11.14 -10.42 8.19
CA MET A 30 9.76 -10.43 7.70
C MET A 30 9.77 -10.56 6.18
N VAL A 31 8.96 -11.48 5.66
CA VAL A 31 8.95 -11.86 4.25
C VAL A 31 7.53 -12.15 3.77
N LEU A 32 7.38 -12.31 2.46
CA LEU A 32 6.20 -12.94 1.87
C LEU A 32 6.50 -14.43 1.66
N ALA A 33 5.69 -15.30 2.27
CA ALA A 33 5.92 -16.75 2.20
C ALA A 33 5.90 -17.27 0.76
N CYS A 34 5.04 -16.74 -0.11
CA CYS A 34 4.97 -17.17 -1.52
C CYS A 34 6.20 -16.78 -2.36
N GLU A 35 7.04 -15.86 -1.89
CA GLU A 35 8.29 -15.45 -2.56
C GLU A 35 9.53 -15.97 -1.82
N THR A 36 9.35 -16.77 -0.76
CA THR A 36 10.45 -17.26 0.08
C THR A 36 10.63 -18.76 -0.10
N LEU A 37 11.82 -19.16 -0.53
CA LEU A 37 12.18 -20.58 -0.62
C LEU A 37 12.31 -21.18 0.79
N ILE A 38 11.70 -22.35 0.99
CA ILE A 38 11.82 -23.08 2.26
C ILE A 38 13.20 -23.76 2.36
N GLU A 39 13.78 -23.71 3.56
CA GLU A 39 15.09 -24.31 3.87
C GLU A 39 14.97 -25.26 5.07
N ALA A 40 15.80 -26.30 5.12
CA ALA A 40 15.81 -27.24 6.24
C ALA A 40 16.15 -26.52 7.56
N GLY A 41 15.37 -26.78 8.61
CA GLY A 41 15.55 -26.14 9.92
C GLY A 41 15.11 -24.67 10.00
N MET A 42 14.50 -24.12 8.93
CA MET A 42 13.89 -22.79 8.97
C MET A 42 12.70 -22.76 9.93
N GLN A 43 12.65 -21.76 10.80
CA GLN A 43 11.50 -21.46 11.64
C GLN A 43 10.63 -20.42 10.94
N VAL A 44 9.31 -20.65 10.89
CA VAL A 44 8.36 -19.80 10.19
C VAL A 44 7.14 -19.57 11.08
N THR A 45 6.75 -18.31 11.23
CA THR A 45 5.53 -17.90 11.93
C THR A 45 4.78 -16.90 11.05
N PHE A 46 3.52 -17.17 10.73
CA PHE A 46 2.69 -16.23 9.99
C PHE A 46 2.29 -15.04 10.85
N VAL A 47 2.38 -13.83 10.28
CA VAL A 47 1.95 -12.60 10.94
C VAL A 47 0.44 -12.46 10.75
N PRO A 48 -0.36 -12.47 11.83
CA PRO A 48 -1.80 -12.28 11.71
C PRO A 48 -2.11 -10.92 11.08
N PHE A 49 -3.28 -10.81 10.45
CA PHE A 49 -3.80 -9.51 10.04
C PHE A 49 -4.23 -8.76 11.29
N LEU A 50 -3.36 -7.87 11.76
CA LEU A 50 -3.66 -6.94 12.83
C LEU A 50 -4.15 -5.65 12.20
N GLU A 51 -5.24 -5.14 12.74
CA GLU A 51 -5.82 -3.86 12.35
C GLU A 51 -4.84 -2.73 12.61
N ARG A 52 -5.05 -1.59 11.94
CA ARG A 52 -4.26 -0.38 12.17
C ARG A 52 -4.35 0.00 13.65
N LEU A 53 -3.25 0.54 14.17
CA LEU A 53 -3.22 1.03 15.55
C LEU A 53 -3.95 2.38 15.67
N SER A 54 -3.92 3.17 14.59
CA SER A 54 -4.59 4.47 14.50
C SER A 54 -5.45 4.53 13.24
N ASP A 55 -6.65 5.09 13.37
CA ASP A 55 -7.47 5.42 12.21
C ASP A 55 -7.17 6.86 11.76
N HIS A 56 -6.81 7.00 10.49
CA HIS A 56 -6.53 8.28 9.84
C HIS A 56 -7.63 8.57 8.80
N PRO A 57 -8.85 8.94 9.22
CA PRO A 57 -9.94 9.21 8.30
C PRO A 57 -9.63 10.49 7.50
N TYR A 58 -9.76 10.40 6.18
CA TYR A 58 -9.60 11.55 5.30
C TYR A 58 -10.52 11.44 4.09
N GLN A 59 -10.90 12.60 3.55
CA GLN A 59 -11.64 12.73 2.31
C GLN A 59 -10.76 13.46 1.31
N LEU A 60 -10.61 12.93 0.09
CA LEU A 60 -9.74 13.53 -0.92
C LEU A 60 -10.21 14.92 -1.33
N ASP A 61 -11.51 15.19 -1.26
CA ASP A 61 -12.09 16.51 -1.54
C ASP A 61 -11.56 17.61 -0.60
N ASN A 62 -11.09 17.26 0.59
CA ASN A 62 -10.52 18.21 1.53
C ASN A 62 -9.14 18.71 1.09
N PHE A 63 -8.45 18.01 0.19
CA PHE A 63 -7.07 18.32 -0.22
C PHE A 63 -6.98 19.21 -1.46
N LYS A 64 -8.08 19.82 -1.92
CA LYS A 64 -8.13 20.66 -3.14
C LYS A 64 -7.33 21.96 -3.03
N ASP A 65 -7.13 22.46 -1.81
CA ASP A 65 -6.32 23.66 -1.57
C ASP A 65 -4.83 23.28 -1.51
N THR A 66 -4.12 23.45 -2.62
CA THR A 66 -2.68 23.15 -2.73
C THR A 66 -1.84 23.92 -1.72
N TRP A 67 -2.29 25.08 -1.24
CA TRP A 67 -1.56 25.86 -0.23
C TRP A 67 -1.61 25.22 1.16
N ARG A 68 -2.65 24.41 1.43
CA ARG A 68 -2.83 23.69 2.70
C ARG A 68 -2.48 22.21 2.62
N LEU A 69 -2.14 21.71 1.43
CA LEU A 69 -1.90 20.29 1.19
C LEU A 69 -0.92 19.66 2.19
N VAL A 70 0.26 20.27 2.38
CA VAL A 70 1.28 19.73 3.30
C VAL A 70 0.79 19.76 4.74
N SER A 71 0.15 20.84 5.18
CA SER A 71 -0.36 20.92 6.56
C SER A 71 -1.50 19.94 6.80
N GLN A 72 -2.34 19.67 5.79
CA GLN A 72 -3.40 18.65 5.88
C GLN A 72 -2.86 17.23 5.92
N VAL A 73 -1.81 16.92 5.15
CA VAL A 73 -1.13 15.62 5.23
C VAL A 73 -0.54 15.44 6.64
N ASN A 74 0.16 16.45 7.15
CA ASN A 74 0.75 16.42 8.49
C ASN A 74 -0.31 16.40 9.61
N GLN A 75 -1.50 16.98 9.41
CA GLN A 75 -2.62 16.84 10.35
C GLN A 75 -3.27 15.45 10.31
N THR A 76 -3.23 14.80 9.14
CA THR A 76 -3.78 13.44 8.99
C THR A 76 -2.85 12.41 9.61
N PHE A 77 -1.53 12.59 9.50
CA PHE A 77 -0.49 11.74 10.09
C PHE A 77 0.48 12.56 10.96
N PRO A 78 0.03 13.10 12.10
CA PRO A 78 0.87 13.95 12.95
C PRO A 78 2.08 13.19 13.53
N GLU A 79 1.98 11.88 13.70
CA GLU A 79 3.03 11.01 14.21
C GLU A 79 4.21 10.90 13.23
N ALA A 80 3.99 11.14 11.94
CA ALA A 80 5.03 11.04 10.92
C ALA A 80 6.24 11.96 11.21
N ALA A 81 5.97 13.15 11.78
CA ALA A 81 7.00 14.10 12.17
C ALA A 81 7.89 13.60 13.33
N HIS A 82 7.47 12.55 14.05
CA HIS A 82 8.23 11.93 15.13
C HIS A 82 9.08 10.74 14.66
N CYS A 83 9.20 10.51 13.35
CA CYS A 83 10.06 9.46 12.82
C CYS A 83 11.48 9.55 13.41
N ARG A 84 11.92 8.49 14.11
CA ARG A 84 13.24 8.45 14.76
C ARG A 84 14.36 7.86 13.90
N HIS A 85 14.11 7.67 12.60
CA HIS A 85 15.10 7.17 11.64
C HIS A 85 15.77 5.84 12.03
N CYS A 86 14.97 4.87 12.51
CA CYS A 86 15.52 3.59 12.99
C CYS A 86 15.75 2.53 11.89
N GLY A 87 15.31 2.77 10.65
CA GLY A 87 15.45 1.85 9.52
C GLY A 87 14.59 0.58 9.56
N GLY A 88 13.82 0.34 10.63
CA GLY A 88 13.05 -0.90 10.79
C GLY A 88 12.01 -1.12 9.69
N CYS A 89 11.36 -0.05 9.23
CA CYS A 89 10.39 -0.12 8.13
C CYS A 89 11.03 -0.47 6.77
N ASN A 90 12.30 -0.10 6.55
CA ASN A 90 13.04 -0.45 5.35
C ASN A 90 13.44 -1.93 5.39
N SER A 91 13.99 -2.39 6.51
CA SER A 91 14.46 -3.78 6.65
C SER A 91 13.35 -4.82 6.59
N THR A 92 12.12 -4.43 6.94
CA THR A 92 10.94 -5.30 6.90
C THR A 92 10.20 -5.28 5.56
N CYS A 93 10.44 -4.29 4.70
CA CYS A 93 9.66 -4.13 3.47
C CYS A 93 10.05 -5.23 2.46
N PRO A 94 9.15 -6.16 2.11
CA PRO A 94 9.49 -7.24 1.17
C PRO A 94 9.67 -6.75 -0.26
N LYS A 95 9.24 -5.52 -0.56
CA LYS A 95 9.43 -4.86 -1.87
C LYS A 95 10.65 -3.93 -1.90
N GLY A 96 11.45 -3.89 -0.82
CA GLY A 96 12.69 -3.10 -0.77
C GLY A 96 12.48 -1.59 -0.88
N ILE A 97 11.31 -1.09 -0.50
CA ILE A 97 11.00 0.35 -0.53
C ILE A 97 11.84 1.07 0.53
N GLU A 98 12.38 2.25 0.18
CA GLU A 98 12.98 3.19 1.14
C GLU A 98 11.87 3.89 1.96
N VAL A 99 11.12 3.11 2.75
CA VAL A 99 9.94 3.55 3.50
C VAL A 99 10.24 4.74 4.40
N GLU A 100 11.34 4.70 5.15
CA GLU A 100 11.76 5.79 6.03
C GLU A 100 11.98 7.09 5.25
N ARG A 101 12.66 7.01 4.10
CA ARG A 101 12.88 8.18 3.23
C ARG A 101 11.55 8.71 2.70
N GLY A 102 10.63 7.84 2.33
CA GLY A 102 9.28 8.22 1.90
C GLY A 102 8.50 8.97 2.99
N VAL A 103 8.61 8.54 4.25
CA VAL A 103 8.03 9.26 5.40
C VAL A 103 8.64 10.65 5.54
N ASN A 104 9.98 10.76 5.51
CA ASN A 104 10.66 12.04 5.65
C ASN A 104 10.27 13.03 4.54
N LEU A 105 10.28 12.57 3.29
CA LEU A 105 9.86 13.38 2.14
C LEU A 105 8.41 13.86 2.28
N ALA A 106 7.52 13.01 2.79
CA ALA A 106 6.13 13.41 3.03
C ALA A 106 6.03 14.52 4.10
N VAL A 107 6.76 14.38 5.22
CA VAL A 107 6.80 15.38 6.31
C VAL A 107 7.36 16.72 5.82
N GLU A 108 8.39 16.69 4.98
CA GLU A 108 9.00 17.86 4.34
C GLU A 108 8.12 18.48 3.24
N GLY A 109 6.98 17.86 2.90
CA GLY A 109 6.08 18.33 1.85
C GLY A 109 6.53 17.98 0.43
N GLN A 110 7.56 17.16 0.27
CA GLN A 110 8.01 16.62 -1.02
C GLN A 110 7.14 15.43 -1.45
N LEU A 111 5.84 15.71 -1.65
CA LEU A 111 4.83 14.67 -1.84
C LEU A 111 5.04 13.85 -3.13
N GLY A 112 5.43 14.47 -4.24
CA GLY A 112 5.74 13.78 -5.51
C GLY A 112 6.76 12.65 -5.32
N PRO A 113 8.00 13.00 -4.93
CA PRO A 113 9.04 12.01 -4.62
C PRO A 113 8.64 10.98 -3.55
N ALA A 114 7.88 11.38 -2.52
CA ALA A 114 7.36 10.45 -1.53
C ALA A 114 6.39 9.44 -2.18
N GLY A 115 5.49 9.89 -3.04
CA GLY A 115 4.53 9.06 -3.77
C GLY A 115 5.22 8.04 -4.68
N ASP A 116 6.28 8.45 -5.37
CA ASP A 116 7.08 7.59 -6.25
C ASP A 116 7.74 6.45 -5.47
N LEU A 117 8.31 6.73 -4.29
CA LEU A 117 8.89 5.68 -3.44
C LEU A 117 7.85 4.63 -3.02
N PHE A 118 6.61 5.05 -2.77
CA PHE A 118 5.53 4.15 -2.36
C PHE A 118 4.77 3.50 -3.52
N GLU A 119 5.14 3.73 -4.78
CA GLU A 119 4.40 3.26 -5.96
C GLU A 119 4.14 1.74 -5.94
N THR A 120 5.16 0.96 -5.59
CA THR A 120 5.12 -0.51 -5.55
C THR A 120 4.61 -1.06 -4.21
N CYS A 121 4.16 -0.19 -3.30
CA CYS A 121 3.63 -0.62 -2.02
C CYS A 121 2.37 -1.48 -2.20
N ILE A 122 2.46 -2.73 -1.74
CA ILE A 122 1.39 -3.74 -1.79
C ILE A 122 0.49 -3.74 -0.53
N MET A 123 0.61 -2.73 0.31
CA MET A 123 -0.20 -2.60 1.54
C MET A 123 -0.13 -3.83 2.47
N CYS A 124 1.05 -4.42 2.63
CA CYS A 124 1.26 -5.58 3.51
C CYS A 124 1.32 -5.22 5.01
N ASN A 125 1.34 -3.94 5.39
CA ASN A 125 1.41 -3.46 6.79
C ASN A 125 2.64 -3.91 7.61
N LEU A 126 3.66 -4.58 7.03
CA LEU A 126 4.85 -4.97 7.79
C LEU A 126 5.61 -3.76 8.37
N CYS A 127 5.69 -2.66 7.60
CA CYS A 127 6.28 -1.41 8.06
C CYS A 127 5.49 -0.73 9.19
N SER A 128 4.16 -0.87 9.22
CA SER A 128 3.32 -0.45 10.34
C SER A 128 3.63 -1.21 11.61
N HIS A 129 3.72 -2.54 11.52
CA HIS A 129 3.92 -3.40 12.70
C HIS A 129 5.27 -3.19 13.37
N ILE A 130 6.30 -2.81 12.62
CA ILE A 130 7.64 -2.57 13.18
C ILE A 130 7.85 -1.10 13.57
N CYS A 131 6.96 -0.18 13.15
CA CYS A 131 7.13 1.24 13.42
C CYS A 131 6.86 1.53 14.90
N PRO A 132 7.88 1.97 15.65
CA PRO A 132 7.74 2.18 17.09
C PRO A 132 7.07 3.53 17.42
N GLU A 133 6.95 4.41 16.43
CA GLU A 133 6.27 5.70 16.51
C GLU A 133 4.82 5.63 16.00
N PHE A 134 4.36 4.42 15.62
CA PHE A 134 2.97 4.17 15.21
C PHE A 134 2.49 5.02 14.02
N ILE A 135 3.40 5.33 13.09
CA ILE A 135 3.16 6.22 11.92
C ILE A 135 2.21 5.60 10.87
N ASP A 136 2.12 4.27 10.82
CA ASP A 136 1.55 3.53 9.69
C ASP A 136 2.09 3.97 8.31
N PRO A 137 3.41 3.80 8.05
CA PRO A 137 4.07 4.41 6.89
C PRO A 137 3.46 4.09 5.52
N ASN A 138 2.95 2.89 5.31
CA ASN A 138 2.29 2.53 4.06
C ASN A 138 0.94 3.25 3.87
N HIS A 139 0.25 3.61 4.96
CA HIS A 139 -0.98 4.39 4.89
C HIS A 139 -0.70 5.87 4.62
N LEU A 140 0.37 6.43 5.18
CA LEU A 140 0.87 7.74 4.78
C LEU A 140 1.23 7.75 3.29
N GLY A 141 1.99 6.75 2.83
CA GLY A 141 2.33 6.57 1.42
C GLY A 141 1.09 6.45 0.52
N LEU A 142 0.05 5.72 0.98
CA LEU A 142 -1.22 5.62 0.27
C LEU A 142 -1.93 6.97 0.17
N LEU A 143 -1.99 7.76 1.25
CA LEU A 143 -2.56 9.10 1.22
C LEU A 143 -1.84 9.94 0.16
N VAL A 144 -0.51 10.00 0.23
CA VAL A 144 0.34 10.76 -0.70
C VAL A 144 0.05 10.37 -2.15
N ARG A 145 0.03 9.06 -2.45
CA ARG A 145 -0.28 8.53 -3.78
C ARG A 145 -1.70 8.82 -4.26
N ARG A 146 -2.65 9.11 -3.37
CA ARG A 146 -4.04 9.45 -3.72
C ARG A 146 -4.26 10.95 -3.89
N VAL A 147 -3.64 11.78 -3.06
CA VAL A 147 -3.84 13.24 -3.10
C VAL A 147 -3.21 13.87 -4.34
N ILE A 148 -2.03 13.42 -4.76
CA ILE A 148 -1.36 13.97 -5.94
C ILE A 148 -2.20 13.81 -7.21
N PRO A 149 -2.64 12.59 -7.61
CA PRO A 149 -3.46 12.43 -8.81
C PRO A 149 -4.86 13.04 -8.67
N ALA A 150 -5.35 13.29 -7.45
CA ALA A 150 -6.59 14.03 -7.24
C ALA A 150 -6.46 15.52 -7.58
N LEU A 151 -5.23 16.06 -7.60
CA LEU A 151 -4.92 17.45 -7.91
C LEU A 151 -4.48 17.69 -9.35
N VAL A 152 -4.02 16.66 -10.06
CA VAL A 152 -3.60 16.81 -11.46
C VAL A 152 -4.79 16.87 -12.41
N VAL A 153 -4.60 17.54 -13.53
CA VAL A 153 -5.56 17.54 -14.63
C VAL A 153 -5.74 16.10 -15.11
N ARG A 154 -7.00 15.69 -15.28
CA ARG A 154 -7.32 14.37 -15.84
C ARG A 154 -6.66 14.23 -17.21
N PRO A 155 -5.97 13.11 -17.48
CA PRO A 155 -5.24 12.94 -18.73
C PRO A 155 -6.21 12.96 -19.92
N PHE A 156 -5.76 13.51 -21.06
CA PHE A 156 -6.61 13.75 -22.23
C PHE A 156 -7.31 12.48 -22.73
N ASN A 157 -6.61 11.35 -22.73
CA ASN A 157 -7.19 10.06 -23.11
C ASN A 157 -8.37 9.66 -22.22
N LEU A 158 -8.32 9.92 -20.91
CA LEU A 158 -9.44 9.69 -20.00
C LEU A 158 -10.61 10.62 -20.36
N MET A 159 -10.35 11.91 -20.56
CA MET A 159 -11.39 12.88 -20.93
C MET A 159 -12.06 12.52 -22.26
N GLN A 160 -11.28 12.10 -23.25
CA GLN A 160 -11.79 11.64 -24.54
C GLN A 160 -12.68 10.40 -24.38
N ARG A 161 -12.26 9.40 -23.60
CA ARG A 161 -13.04 8.19 -23.34
C ARG A 161 -14.35 8.49 -22.61
N LEU A 162 -14.33 9.39 -21.63
CA LEU A 162 -15.53 9.86 -20.95
C LEU A 162 -16.49 10.56 -21.91
N HIS A 163 -15.98 11.42 -22.80
CA HIS A 163 -16.79 12.07 -23.81
C HIS A 163 -17.41 11.08 -24.81
N GLN A 164 -16.66 10.04 -25.21
CA GLN A 164 -17.19 8.97 -26.05
C GLN A 164 -18.30 8.19 -25.36
N LEU A 165 -18.21 7.95 -24.04
CA LEU A 165 -19.27 7.32 -23.25
C LEU A 165 -20.53 8.20 -23.19
N GLU A 166 -20.36 9.49 -22.90
CA GLU A 166 -21.47 10.46 -22.85
C GLU A 166 -22.22 10.56 -24.19
N ARG A 167 -21.50 10.40 -25.31
CA ARG A 167 -22.05 10.45 -26.68
C ARG A 167 -22.55 9.09 -27.19
N GLY A 168 -22.37 8.00 -26.45
CA GLY A 168 -22.70 6.65 -26.88
C GLY A 168 -21.79 6.09 -28.00
N GLU A 169 -20.65 6.73 -28.26
CA GLU A 169 -19.64 6.26 -29.24
C GLU A 169 -18.75 5.15 -28.65
N LEU A 170 -18.63 5.12 -27.32
CA LEU A 170 -18.02 4.05 -26.56
C LEU A 170 -19.08 3.43 -25.66
N TYR A 171 -19.17 2.10 -25.66
CA TYR A 171 -20.04 1.34 -24.78
C TYR A 171 -19.29 0.13 -24.23
N PHE A 172 -19.69 -0.32 -23.05
CA PHE A 172 -19.16 -1.54 -22.46
C PHE A 172 -20.13 -2.68 -22.76
N ASP A 173 -19.66 -3.66 -23.52
CA ASP A 173 -20.37 -4.92 -23.67
C ASP A 173 -20.03 -5.79 -22.45
N TYR A 174 -20.91 -5.77 -21.45
CA TYR A 174 -20.76 -6.58 -20.25
C TYR A 174 -21.02 -8.08 -20.49
N GLU A 175 -21.61 -8.43 -21.64
CA GLU A 175 -21.87 -9.82 -22.05
C GLU A 175 -20.79 -10.37 -23.00
N ALA A 176 -19.85 -9.54 -23.44
CA ALA A 176 -18.74 -9.98 -24.28
C ALA A 176 -17.96 -11.12 -23.60
N VAL A 177 -17.49 -12.06 -24.42
CA VAL A 177 -16.66 -13.17 -23.94
C VAL A 177 -15.40 -12.61 -23.25
N GLY A 178 -15.28 -12.87 -21.94
CA GLY A 178 -14.20 -12.36 -21.10
C GLY A 178 -14.50 -11.03 -20.37
N ALA A 179 -15.68 -10.43 -20.55
CA ALA A 179 -16.10 -9.23 -19.82
C ALA A 179 -16.52 -9.54 -18.37
N SER A 180 -16.92 -10.78 -18.09
CA SER A 180 -17.22 -11.27 -16.75
C SER A 180 -16.20 -12.34 -16.33
N PRO A 181 -15.66 -12.29 -15.10
CA PRO A 181 -14.89 -13.40 -14.56
C PRO A 181 -15.77 -14.66 -14.50
N GLU A 182 -15.26 -15.81 -14.92
CA GLU A 182 -15.98 -17.07 -14.82
C GLU A 182 -16.38 -17.33 -13.36
N GLY A 183 -17.69 -17.37 -13.07
CA GLY A 183 -18.22 -17.66 -11.74
C GLY A 183 -19.04 -16.55 -11.05
N SER A 184 -19.24 -15.38 -11.65
CA SER A 184 -20.17 -14.37 -11.11
C SER A 184 -21.64 -14.68 -11.45
N ASN A 185 -22.14 -15.84 -11.01
CA ASN A 185 -23.58 -16.01 -10.89
C ASN A 185 -24.02 -15.28 -9.63
N ALA A 186 -24.77 -14.20 -9.81
CA ALA A 186 -25.52 -13.54 -8.75
C ALA A 186 -26.64 -14.50 -8.28
N ASN A 187 -26.30 -15.48 -7.43
CA ASN A 187 -27.20 -16.28 -6.57
C ASN A 187 -26.42 -17.35 -5.77
N ASP A 188 -25.28 -17.01 -5.16
CA ASP A 188 -24.66 -17.80 -4.08
C ASP A 188 -24.17 -16.86 -2.95
#